data_AF-A0A8C3G1I5-F1
#
_entry.id   AF-A0A8C3G1I5-F1
#
_cell.length_a   1.000
_cell.length_b   1.000
_cell.length_c   1.000
_cell.angle_alpha   90.00
_cell.angle_beta   90.00
_cell.angle_gamma   90.00
#
_symmetry.space_group_name_H-M   'P 1'
#
loop_
_entity.id
_entity.type
_entity.pdbx_description
1 polymer ?
#
loop_
_entity_poly.entity_id
_entity_poly.type
_entity_poly.pdbx_seq_one_letter_code
_entity_poly.pdbx_strand_id
1 'polypeptide(L)'
;MVSVIHAGKEITLLMQTLNTLSTPEEKLGGLCKKYAELLEEHRNTQKQMRSLQKKQNQVVQEKDNLRNEHSKALLARSKLESLCRELQRHNRTLKEEGMQRTRLEEEKRKEVTSHFQVTLNDIQAQMEQHNERNASLRQENTELAEKLKKLYEQYKLREEHIDKVVKHKDLQQQLVDAKLQQAQELLKESEERHDREKHFLLKEAVESQRMCELMKQQEVHLKQQLSLYTEKFEEFQTTLSKSNEVFTTFKQEMEKMTKKIKKLEKETAMYRSRWESSNKALLEMSEEKSARDHEFEALQGKVQRLEKLRRALKVERNELNKKVQNLSGKDGVPAPDPGTESPSPPPLLCWMKVTVRTPRLTCVLPACPAGFISGVGKIVPHPSVHFTFYMRAVTLFK
;
A
#
# COMPACT_ATOMS: atom_id res chain seq x y z
N MET A 1 -62.50 159.12 -107.82
CA MET A 1 -61.79 160.42 -108.00
C MET A 1 -60.97 160.48 -109.28
N VAL A 2 -59.96 159.61 -109.49
CA VAL A 2 -59.02 159.71 -110.64
C VAL A 2 -59.70 159.84 -112.01
N SER A 3 -60.72 159.03 -112.31
CA SER A 3 -61.42 159.07 -113.61
C SER A 3 -62.16 160.38 -113.91
N VAL A 4 -62.66 161.08 -112.89
CA VAL A 4 -63.40 162.34 -113.07
C VAL A 4 -62.46 163.48 -113.46
N ILE A 5 -61.23 163.49 -112.90
CA ILE A 5 -60.19 164.47 -113.23
C ILE A 5 -59.65 164.24 -114.66
N HIS A 6 -59.56 162.98 -115.10
CA HIS A 6 -59.15 162.65 -116.48
C HIS A 6 -60.16 163.17 -117.51
N ALA A 7 -61.45 162.85 -117.32
CA ALA A 7 -62.52 163.30 -118.22
C ALA A 7 -62.57 164.84 -118.36
N GLY A 8 -62.40 165.59 -117.26
CA GLY A 8 -62.36 167.05 -117.30
C GLY A 8 -61.20 167.63 -118.14
N LYS A 9 -60.02 166.99 -118.10
CA LYS A 9 -58.87 167.38 -118.93
C LYS A 9 -59.12 167.08 -120.42
N GLU A 10 -59.67 165.92 -120.74
CA GLU A 10 -59.98 165.53 -122.12
C GLU A 10 -61.03 166.44 -122.76
N ILE A 11 -62.09 166.81 -122.03
CA ILE A 11 -63.10 167.77 -122.48
C ILE A 11 -62.47 169.14 -122.79
N THR A 12 -61.54 169.60 -121.95
CA THR A 12 -60.84 170.88 -122.16
C THR A 12 -59.96 170.84 -123.42
N LEU A 13 -59.23 169.73 -123.63
CA LEU A 13 -58.40 169.51 -124.82
C LEU A 13 -59.23 169.38 -126.10
N LEU A 14 -60.40 168.75 -126.01
CA LEU A 14 -61.37 168.66 -127.11
C LEU A 14 -61.84 170.06 -127.53
N MET A 15 -62.22 170.89 -126.55
CA MET A 15 -62.70 172.26 -126.79
C MET A 15 -61.65 173.13 -127.47
N GLN A 16 -60.36 173.00 -127.10
CA GLN A 16 -59.26 173.70 -127.77
C GLN A 16 -59.09 173.23 -129.22
N THR A 17 -59.10 171.92 -129.47
CA THR A 17 -58.99 171.34 -130.82
C THR A 17 -60.14 171.75 -131.75
N LEU A 18 -61.34 171.96 -131.20
CA LEU A 18 -62.51 172.44 -131.94
C LEU A 18 -62.46 173.95 -132.22
N ASN A 19 -61.70 174.74 -131.47
CA ASN A 19 -61.57 176.18 -131.69
C ASN A 19 -60.57 176.55 -132.80
N THR A 20 -59.64 175.65 -133.14
CA THR A 20 -58.70 175.84 -134.26
C THR A 20 -59.31 175.54 -135.64
N LEU A 21 -60.55 175.07 -135.70
CA LEU A 21 -61.24 174.70 -136.94
C LEU A 21 -62.20 175.82 -137.34
N SER A 22 -62.05 176.34 -138.56
CA SER A 22 -62.71 177.59 -138.97
C SER A 22 -64.12 177.36 -139.50
N THR A 23 -64.42 176.15 -139.97
CA THR A 23 -65.74 175.80 -140.52
C THR A 23 -66.56 174.90 -139.56
N PRO A 24 -67.90 174.96 -139.59
CA PRO A 24 -68.74 174.08 -138.77
C PRO A 24 -68.57 172.59 -139.10
N GLU A 25 -68.30 172.26 -140.36
CA GLU A 25 -68.15 170.88 -140.84
C GLU A 25 -66.85 170.24 -140.34
N GLU A 26 -65.75 170.98 -140.29
CA GLU A 26 -64.50 170.51 -139.67
C GLU A 26 -64.68 170.22 -138.17
N LYS A 27 -65.39 171.08 -137.44
CA LYS A 27 -65.70 170.86 -136.02
C LYS A 27 -66.51 169.59 -135.79
N LEU A 28 -67.52 169.34 -136.63
CA LEU A 28 -68.32 168.12 -136.57
C LEU A 28 -67.47 166.88 -136.89
N GLY A 29 -66.63 166.93 -137.94
CA GLY A 29 -65.71 165.85 -138.29
C GLY A 29 -64.71 165.51 -137.17
N GLY A 30 -64.16 166.52 -136.49
CA GLY A 30 -63.29 166.36 -135.33
C GLY A 30 -63.99 165.68 -134.15
N LEU A 31 -65.24 166.07 -133.87
CA LEU A 31 -66.09 165.45 -132.84
C LEU A 31 -66.41 163.98 -133.17
N CYS A 32 -66.84 163.69 -134.40
CA CYS A 32 -67.10 162.32 -134.85
C CYS A 32 -65.85 161.44 -134.76
N LYS A 33 -64.68 161.97 -135.15
CA LYS A 33 -63.40 161.26 -135.02
C LYS A 33 -63.09 160.95 -133.55
N LYS A 34 -63.23 161.92 -132.64
CA LYS A 34 -62.98 161.69 -131.20
C LYS A 34 -63.95 160.67 -130.59
N TYR A 35 -65.22 160.71 -131.01
CA TYR A 35 -66.22 159.76 -130.52
C TYR A 35 -65.94 158.33 -131.03
N ALA A 36 -65.40 158.19 -132.25
CA ALA A 36 -64.91 156.93 -132.78
C ALA A 36 -63.65 156.44 -132.02
N GLU A 37 -62.68 157.32 -131.76
CA GLU A 37 -61.50 157.04 -130.91
C GLU A 37 -61.92 156.49 -129.54
N LEU A 38 -62.85 157.17 -128.84
CA LEU A 38 -63.38 156.73 -127.53
C LEU A 38 -64.16 155.40 -127.60
N LEU A 39 -64.91 155.15 -128.67
CA LEU A 39 -65.61 153.87 -128.87
C LEU A 39 -64.63 152.72 -129.12
N GLU A 40 -63.53 153.00 -129.83
CA GLU A 40 -62.46 152.04 -130.10
C GLU A 40 -61.63 151.78 -128.83
N GLU A 41 -61.29 152.81 -128.05
CA GLU A 41 -60.72 152.67 -126.72
C GLU A 41 -61.60 151.84 -125.81
N HIS A 42 -62.90 152.17 -125.65
CA HIS A 42 -63.81 151.39 -124.83
C HIS A 42 -63.90 149.92 -125.29
N ARG A 43 -63.93 149.66 -126.61
CA ARG A 43 -63.86 148.29 -127.16
C ARG A 43 -62.53 147.60 -126.82
N ASN A 44 -61.41 148.33 -126.84
CA ASN A 44 -60.09 147.79 -126.52
C ASN A 44 -59.93 147.54 -125.00
N THR A 45 -60.38 148.45 -124.14
CA THR A 45 -60.46 148.26 -122.68
C THR A 45 -61.41 147.11 -122.33
N GLN A 46 -62.53 146.95 -123.02
CA GLN A 46 -63.45 145.82 -122.80
C GLN A 46 -62.83 144.48 -123.25
N LYS A 47 -62.10 144.44 -124.36
CA LYS A 47 -61.29 143.27 -124.76
C LYS A 47 -60.20 142.96 -123.72
N GLN A 48 -59.47 143.97 -123.25
CA GLN A 48 -58.46 143.83 -122.20
C GLN A 48 -59.08 143.33 -120.89
N MET A 49 -60.21 143.87 -120.45
CA MET A 49 -60.93 143.42 -119.26
C MET A 49 -61.36 141.96 -119.40
N ARG A 50 -61.95 141.54 -120.53
CA ARG A 50 -62.28 140.12 -120.77
C ARG A 50 -61.04 139.21 -120.78
N SER A 51 -59.91 139.69 -121.32
CA SER A 51 -58.62 138.98 -121.29
C SER A 51 -58.06 138.84 -119.87
N LEU A 52 -58.10 139.92 -119.07
CA LEU A 52 -57.68 139.93 -117.67
C LEU A 52 -58.61 139.07 -116.79
N GLN A 53 -59.92 139.10 -117.02
CA GLN A 53 -60.90 138.23 -116.36
C GLN A 53 -60.61 136.75 -116.65
N LYS A 54 -60.29 136.40 -117.90
CA LYS A 54 -59.90 135.03 -118.27
C LYS A 54 -58.58 134.62 -117.60
N LYS A 55 -57.58 135.50 -117.58
CA LYS A 55 -56.32 135.29 -116.85
C LYS A 55 -56.54 135.13 -115.35
N GLN A 56 -57.41 135.94 -114.74
CA GLN A 56 -57.77 135.85 -113.32
C GLN A 56 -58.41 134.49 -113.01
N ASN A 57 -59.38 134.05 -113.82
CA ASN A 57 -60.01 132.73 -113.64
C ASN A 57 -59.00 131.58 -113.81
N GLN A 58 -58.10 131.68 -114.80
CA GLN A 58 -57.02 130.72 -114.99
C GLN A 58 -56.07 130.67 -113.78
N VAL A 59 -55.59 131.83 -113.29
CA VAL A 59 -54.72 131.91 -112.10
C VAL A 59 -55.42 131.39 -110.84
N VAL A 60 -56.73 131.62 -110.68
CA VAL A 60 -57.50 131.03 -109.58
C VAL A 60 -57.54 129.51 -109.68
N GLN A 61 -57.80 128.96 -110.88
CA GLN A 61 -57.83 127.51 -111.11
C GLN A 61 -56.45 126.86 -110.94
N GLU A 62 -55.38 127.50 -111.42
CA GLU A 62 -53.99 127.06 -111.20
C GLU A 62 -53.63 127.09 -109.71
N LYS A 63 -53.99 128.15 -108.98
CA LYS A 63 -53.79 128.27 -107.53
C LYS A 63 -54.56 127.18 -106.75
N ASP A 64 -55.78 126.86 -107.14
CA ASP A 64 -56.57 125.79 -106.48
C ASP A 64 -56.06 124.39 -106.85
N ASN A 65 -55.58 124.17 -108.09
CA ASN A 65 -54.89 122.93 -108.48
C ASN A 65 -53.59 122.73 -107.66
N LEU A 66 -52.72 123.74 -107.60
CA LEU A 66 -51.49 123.72 -106.80
C LEU A 66 -51.78 123.50 -105.31
N ARG A 67 -52.86 124.08 -104.77
CA ARG A 67 -53.30 123.84 -103.39
C ARG A 67 -53.72 122.38 -103.17
N ASN A 68 -54.42 121.77 -104.12
CA ASN A 68 -54.82 120.37 -104.06
C ASN A 68 -53.60 119.43 -104.18
N GLU A 69 -52.66 119.73 -105.07
CA GLU A 69 -51.39 119.00 -105.20
C GLU A 69 -50.53 119.10 -103.95
N HIS A 70 -50.38 120.30 -103.38
CA HIS A 70 -49.69 120.51 -102.10
C HIS A 70 -50.35 119.72 -100.96
N SER A 71 -51.68 119.68 -100.90
CA SER A 71 -52.42 118.90 -99.90
C SER A 71 -52.18 117.38 -100.05
N LYS A 72 -52.14 116.87 -101.28
CA LYS A 72 -51.77 115.46 -101.58
C LYS A 72 -50.31 115.18 -101.20
N ALA A 73 -49.40 116.10 -101.51
CA ALA A 73 -47.98 115.98 -101.18
C ALA A 73 -47.74 115.97 -99.66
N LEU A 74 -48.46 116.79 -98.89
CA LEU A 74 -48.43 116.77 -97.42
C LEU A 74 -48.88 115.42 -96.86
N LEU A 75 -50.01 114.86 -97.35
CA LEU A 75 -50.48 113.54 -96.92
C LEU A 75 -49.49 112.42 -97.26
N ALA A 76 -48.90 112.46 -98.47
CA ALA A 76 -47.85 111.53 -98.86
C ALA A 76 -46.61 111.65 -97.97
N ARG A 77 -46.19 112.88 -97.64
CA ARG A 77 -45.08 113.17 -96.72
C ARG A 77 -45.36 112.60 -95.33
N SER A 78 -46.53 112.87 -94.75
CA SER A 78 -46.92 112.34 -93.43
C SER A 78 -46.97 110.80 -93.40
N LYS A 79 -47.44 110.16 -94.48
CA LYS A 79 -47.43 108.69 -94.60
C LYS A 79 -45.99 108.14 -94.67
N LEU A 80 -45.12 108.75 -95.47
CA LEU A 80 -43.71 108.38 -95.55
C LEU A 80 -42.98 108.63 -94.22
N GLU A 81 -43.25 109.73 -93.53
CA GLU A 81 -42.70 110.01 -92.19
C GLU A 81 -43.12 108.95 -91.16
N SER A 82 -44.38 108.47 -91.18
CA SER A 82 -44.82 107.37 -90.30
C SER A 82 -44.09 106.07 -90.63
N LEU A 83 -44.07 105.68 -91.91
CA LEU A 83 -43.38 104.46 -92.37
C LEU A 83 -41.88 104.49 -92.07
N CYS A 84 -41.21 105.64 -92.24
CA CYS A 84 -39.82 105.82 -91.86
C CYS A 84 -39.61 105.69 -90.34
N ARG A 85 -40.52 106.21 -89.50
CA ARG A 85 -40.46 106.03 -88.04
C ARG A 85 -40.71 104.59 -87.62
N GLU A 86 -41.67 103.90 -88.24
CA GLU A 86 -41.95 102.48 -88.01
C GLU A 86 -40.78 101.60 -88.43
N LEU A 87 -40.23 101.81 -89.63
CA LEU A 87 -39.03 101.12 -90.11
C LEU A 87 -37.82 101.37 -89.21
N GLN A 88 -37.63 102.60 -88.71
CA GLN A 88 -36.58 102.91 -87.74
C GLN A 88 -36.81 102.22 -86.38
N ARG A 89 -38.06 102.08 -85.91
CA ARG A 89 -38.37 101.30 -84.70
C ARG A 89 -38.05 99.82 -84.93
N HIS A 90 -38.56 99.22 -86.00
CA HIS A 90 -38.28 97.81 -86.33
C HIS A 90 -36.79 97.52 -86.48
N ASN A 91 -36.00 98.40 -87.11
CA ASN A 91 -34.55 98.22 -87.19
C ASN A 91 -33.85 98.32 -85.82
N ARG A 92 -34.33 99.15 -84.89
CA ARG A 92 -33.82 99.17 -83.50
C ARG A 92 -34.17 97.87 -82.78
N THR A 93 -35.45 97.46 -82.81
CA THR A 93 -35.92 96.22 -82.18
C THR A 93 -35.20 95.00 -82.74
N LEU A 94 -35.02 94.87 -84.05
CA LEU A 94 -34.25 93.77 -84.66
C LEU A 94 -32.77 93.77 -84.23
N LYS A 95 -32.16 94.94 -84.04
CA LYS A 95 -30.79 95.05 -83.53
C LYS A 95 -30.70 94.67 -82.05
N GLU A 96 -31.69 95.07 -81.25
CA GLU A 96 -31.80 94.73 -79.82
C GLU A 96 -32.07 93.22 -79.63
N GLU A 97 -33.02 92.65 -80.38
CA GLU A 97 -33.30 91.21 -80.42
C GLU A 97 -32.10 90.40 -80.92
N GLY A 98 -31.39 90.89 -81.95
CA GLY A 98 -30.18 90.25 -82.46
C GLY A 98 -29.09 90.20 -81.39
N MET A 99 -28.83 91.32 -80.71
CA MET A 99 -27.87 91.40 -79.60
C MET A 99 -28.29 90.50 -78.42
N GLN A 100 -29.58 90.50 -78.06
CA GLN A 100 -30.09 89.68 -76.97
C GLN A 100 -30.03 88.18 -77.31
N ARG A 101 -30.32 87.78 -78.55
CA ARG A 101 -30.17 86.41 -79.03
C ARG A 101 -28.71 85.97 -79.02
N THR A 102 -27.77 86.83 -79.40
CA THR A 102 -26.33 86.55 -79.29
C THR A 102 -25.92 86.32 -77.84
N ARG A 103 -26.36 87.17 -76.91
CA ARG A 103 -26.09 87.01 -75.47
C ARG A 103 -26.64 85.69 -74.92
N LEU A 104 -27.91 85.37 -75.20
CA LEU A 104 -28.54 84.14 -74.73
C LEU A 104 -27.86 82.88 -75.28
N GLU A 105 -27.43 82.87 -76.55
CA GLU A 105 -26.66 81.75 -77.11
C GLU A 105 -25.22 81.68 -76.56
N GLU A 106 -24.61 82.80 -76.21
CA GLU A 106 -23.31 82.83 -75.53
C GLU A 106 -23.41 82.34 -74.07
N GLU A 107 -24.49 82.69 -73.37
CA GLU A 107 -24.81 82.21 -72.02
C GLU A 107 -25.07 80.69 -72.01
N LYS A 108 -25.91 80.18 -72.92
CA LYS A 108 -26.09 78.72 -73.10
C LYS A 108 -24.79 77.99 -73.39
N ARG A 109 -23.90 78.55 -74.21
CA ARG A 109 -22.58 77.97 -74.48
C ARG A 109 -21.74 77.91 -73.20
N LYS A 110 -21.70 78.99 -72.42
CA LYS A 110 -20.99 79.03 -71.13
C LYS A 110 -21.57 78.03 -70.14
N GLU A 111 -22.89 77.92 -70.05
CA GLU A 111 -23.58 76.95 -69.19
C GLU A 111 -23.25 75.51 -69.58
N VAL A 112 -23.36 75.16 -70.87
CA VAL A 112 -23.03 73.82 -71.38
C VAL A 112 -21.55 73.49 -71.16
N THR A 113 -20.62 74.41 -71.46
CA THR A 113 -19.19 74.22 -71.19
C THR A 113 -18.91 74.07 -69.70
N SER A 114 -19.55 74.88 -68.85
CA SER A 114 -19.42 74.78 -67.39
C SER A 114 -19.95 73.45 -66.87
N HIS A 115 -21.10 72.98 -67.36
CA HIS A 115 -21.65 71.68 -66.98
C HIS A 115 -20.72 70.54 -67.40
N PHE A 116 -20.21 70.53 -68.64
CA PHE A 116 -19.23 69.51 -69.06
C PHE A 116 -17.97 69.53 -68.20
N GLN A 117 -17.45 70.70 -67.85
CA GLN A 117 -16.28 70.82 -66.98
C GLN A 117 -16.54 70.31 -65.56
N VAL A 118 -17.70 70.63 -64.98
CA VAL A 118 -18.12 70.11 -63.67
C VAL A 118 -18.24 68.58 -63.71
N THR A 119 -18.95 68.02 -64.71
CA THR A 119 -19.10 66.57 -64.85
C THR A 119 -17.75 65.86 -65.03
N LEU A 120 -16.80 66.45 -65.78
CA LEU A 120 -15.44 65.89 -65.91
C LEU A 120 -14.69 65.91 -64.58
N ASN A 121 -14.77 67.01 -63.82
CA ASN A 121 -14.16 67.13 -62.51
C ASN A 121 -14.78 66.13 -61.52
N ASP A 122 -16.10 65.92 -61.55
CA ASP A 122 -16.80 64.96 -60.69
C ASP A 122 -16.40 63.51 -61.03
N ILE A 123 -16.27 63.16 -62.31
CA ILE A 123 -15.76 61.85 -62.75
C ILE A 123 -14.32 61.65 -62.29
N GLN A 124 -13.46 62.67 -62.43
CA GLN A 124 -12.08 62.60 -61.97
C GLN A 124 -12.01 62.41 -60.44
N ALA A 125 -12.77 63.18 -59.67
CA ALA A 125 -12.83 63.05 -58.21
C ALA A 125 -13.35 61.66 -57.77
N GLN A 126 -14.32 61.09 -58.49
CA GLN A 126 -14.77 59.71 -58.23
C GLN A 126 -13.70 58.67 -58.55
N MET A 127 -12.92 58.84 -59.63
CA MET A 127 -11.79 57.97 -59.95
C MET A 127 -10.68 58.04 -58.91
N GLU A 128 -10.32 59.25 -58.47
CA GLU A 128 -9.33 59.50 -57.42
C GLU A 128 -9.79 58.86 -56.10
N GLN A 129 -11.01 59.14 -55.65
CA GLN A 129 -11.58 58.56 -54.44
C GLN A 129 -11.70 57.02 -54.51
N HIS A 130 -11.98 56.45 -55.69
CA HIS A 130 -11.99 55.00 -55.90
C HIS A 130 -10.56 54.42 -55.83
N ASN A 131 -9.56 55.12 -56.36
CA ASN A 131 -8.16 54.71 -56.26
C ASN A 131 -7.64 54.77 -54.82
N GLU A 132 -7.99 55.81 -54.06
CA GLU A 132 -7.68 55.95 -52.63
C GLU A 132 -8.30 54.81 -51.82
N ARG A 133 -9.61 54.54 -51.98
CA ARG A 133 -10.26 53.39 -51.32
C ARG A 133 -9.58 52.06 -51.65
N ASN A 134 -9.21 51.84 -52.92
CA ASN A 134 -8.50 50.63 -53.32
C ASN A 134 -7.07 50.56 -52.76
N ALA A 135 -6.38 51.69 -52.59
CA ALA A 135 -5.08 51.74 -51.93
C ALA A 135 -5.22 51.39 -50.43
N SER A 136 -6.21 51.98 -49.73
CA SER A 136 -6.52 51.64 -48.33
C SER A 136 -6.85 50.16 -48.16
N LEU A 137 -7.72 49.59 -48.99
CA LEU A 137 -8.06 48.16 -48.95
C LEU A 137 -6.84 47.26 -49.19
N ARG A 138 -5.90 47.65 -50.07
CA ARG A 138 -4.64 46.89 -50.25
C ARG A 138 -3.74 46.96 -49.03
N GLN A 139 -3.63 48.14 -48.40
CA GLN A 139 -2.89 48.31 -47.15
C GLN A 139 -3.51 47.46 -46.03
N GLU A 140 -4.81 47.55 -45.81
CA GLU A 140 -5.53 46.76 -44.79
C GLU A 140 -5.33 45.26 -44.99
N ASN A 141 -5.44 44.76 -46.23
CA ASN A 141 -5.15 43.36 -46.55
C ASN A 141 -3.69 42.97 -46.22
N THR A 142 -2.73 43.85 -46.47
CA THR A 142 -1.31 43.62 -46.13
C THR A 142 -1.12 43.57 -44.60
N GLU A 143 -1.72 44.51 -43.87
CA GLU A 143 -1.68 44.53 -42.40
C GLU A 143 -2.36 43.31 -41.78
N LEU A 144 -3.47 42.84 -42.34
CA LEU A 144 -4.15 41.62 -41.90
C LEU A 144 -3.30 40.37 -42.16
N ALA A 145 -2.66 40.28 -43.33
CA ALA A 145 -1.72 39.21 -43.63
C ALA A 145 -0.52 39.21 -42.67
N GLU A 146 0.02 40.38 -42.32
CA GLU A 146 1.07 40.50 -41.30
C GLU A 146 0.59 40.10 -39.90
N LYS A 147 -0.62 40.51 -39.49
CA LYS A 147 -1.21 40.14 -38.20
C LYS A 147 -1.40 38.63 -38.10
N LEU A 148 -1.89 37.98 -39.17
CA LEU A 148 -2.00 36.51 -39.27
C LEU A 148 -0.63 35.83 -39.22
N LYS A 149 0.37 36.35 -39.94
CA LYS A 149 1.74 35.82 -39.91
C LYS A 149 2.35 35.90 -38.50
N LYS A 150 2.22 37.05 -37.82
CA LYS A 150 2.69 37.25 -36.43
C LYS A 150 2.01 36.28 -35.45
N LEU A 151 0.70 36.07 -35.60
CA LEU A 151 -0.03 35.07 -34.79
C LEU A 151 0.48 33.65 -35.06
N TYR A 152 0.66 33.25 -36.32
CA TYR A 152 1.19 31.94 -36.67
C TYR A 152 2.60 31.70 -36.10
N GLU A 153 3.49 32.69 -36.20
CA GLU A 153 4.84 32.64 -35.62
C GLU A 153 4.81 32.52 -34.08
N GLN A 154 3.90 33.24 -33.40
CA GLN A 154 3.68 33.10 -31.96
C GLN A 154 3.15 31.72 -31.57
N TYR A 155 2.19 31.16 -32.31
CA TYR A 155 1.68 29.81 -32.06
C TYR A 155 2.78 28.76 -32.24
N LYS A 156 3.57 28.86 -33.31
CA LYS A 156 4.70 27.96 -33.56
C LYS A 156 5.74 28.02 -32.42
N LEU A 157 6.12 29.22 -31.98
CA LEU A 157 7.05 29.38 -30.85
C LEU A 157 6.48 28.83 -29.53
N ARG A 158 5.17 28.96 -29.31
CA ARG A 158 4.48 28.39 -28.15
C ARG A 158 4.44 26.86 -28.20
N GLU A 159 4.18 26.28 -29.36
CA GLU A 159 4.22 24.84 -29.61
C GLU A 159 5.63 24.29 -29.36
N GLU A 160 6.68 24.90 -29.96
CA GLU A 160 8.08 24.55 -29.72
C GLU A 160 8.49 24.67 -28.23
N HIS A 161 7.90 25.60 -27.47
CA HIS A 161 8.12 25.74 -26.04
C HIS A 161 7.42 24.62 -25.24
N ILE A 162 6.15 24.31 -25.55
CA ILE A 162 5.40 23.21 -24.94
C ILE A 162 6.15 21.89 -25.16
N ASP A 163 6.63 21.65 -26.38
CA ASP A 163 7.43 20.48 -26.75
C ASP A 163 8.69 20.30 -25.88
N LYS A 164 9.40 21.41 -25.59
CA LYS A 164 10.57 21.43 -24.71
C LYS A 164 10.17 21.17 -23.25
N VAL A 165 9.04 21.70 -22.80
CA VAL A 165 8.51 21.46 -21.44
C VAL A 165 8.09 20.01 -21.25
N VAL A 166 7.40 19.41 -22.24
CA VAL A 166 7.02 17.98 -22.22
C VAL A 166 8.26 17.10 -22.15
N LYS A 167 9.24 17.30 -23.06
CA LYS A 167 10.52 16.55 -23.03
C LYS A 167 11.27 16.70 -21.71
N HIS A 168 11.27 17.89 -21.11
CA HIS A 168 11.86 18.11 -19.79
C HIS A 168 11.11 17.36 -18.68
N LYS A 169 9.77 17.30 -18.74
CA LYS A 169 8.94 16.57 -17.78
C LYS A 169 9.06 15.05 -17.93
N ASP A 170 9.15 14.53 -19.14
CA ASP A 170 9.40 13.11 -19.40
C ASP A 170 10.76 12.67 -18.83
N LEU A 171 11.82 13.46 -19.07
CA LEU A 171 13.15 13.20 -18.50
C LEU A 171 13.14 13.32 -16.96
N GLN A 172 12.38 14.28 -16.40
CA GLN A 172 12.21 14.40 -14.95
C GLN A 172 11.50 13.18 -14.35
N GLN A 173 10.46 12.67 -15.04
CA GLN A 173 9.70 11.48 -14.64
C GLN A 173 10.59 10.23 -14.69
N GLN A 174 11.29 10.00 -15.80
CA GLN A 174 12.25 8.89 -15.94
C GLN A 174 13.32 8.88 -14.85
N LEU A 175 13.83 10.05 -14.45
CA LEU A 175 14.78 10.16 -13.34
C LEU A 175 14.18 9.78 -11.98
N VAL A 176 12.91 10.10 -11.74
CA VAL A 176 12.19 9.72 -10.51
C VAL A 176 11.90 8.22 -10.51
N ASP A 177 11.44 7.67 -11.63
CA ASP A 177 11.15 6.24 -11.77
C ASP A 177 12.42 5.39 -11.61
N ALA A 178 13.55 5.80 -12.22
CA ALA A 178 14.83 5.12 -12.04
C ALA A 178 15.32 5.16 -10.58
N LYS A 179 15.14 6.27 -9.87
CA LYS A 179 15.47 6.38 -8.43
C LYS A 179 14.55 5.51 -7.56
N LEU A 180 13.27 5.42 -7.91
CA LEU A 180 12.31 4.56 -7.23
C LEU A 180 12.66 3.09 -7.42
N GLN A 181 12.98 2.66 -8.65
CA GLN A 181 13.44 1.32 -8.97
C GLN A 181 14.72 0.98 -8.20
N GLN A 182 15.72 1.87 -8.21
CA GLN A 182 16.97 1.68 -7.44
C GLN A 182 16.71 1.51 -5.94
N ALA A 183 15.81 2.30 -5.36
CA ALA A 183 15.46 2.20 -3.94
C ALA A 183 14.69 0.91 -3.60
N GLN A 184 13.79 0.47 -4.49
CA GLN A 184 13.07 -0.80 -4.37
C GLN A 184 14.00 -2.00 -4.46
N GLU A 185 14.99 -1.97 -5.37
CA GLU A 185 15.94 -3.05 -5.56
C GLU A 185 16.91 -3.16 -4.38
N LEU A 186 17.42 -2.03 -3.86
CA LEU A 186 18.22 -2.00 -2.62
C LEU A 186 17.45 -2.50 -1.40
N LEU A 187 16.15 -2.17 -1.29
CA LEU A 187 15.29 -2.70 -0.23
C LEU A 187 15.16 -4.22 -0.35
N LYS A 188 14.83 -4.72 -1.55
CA LYS A 188 14.71 -6.16 -1.83
C LYS A 188 16.01 -6.92 -1.57
N GLU A 189 17.15 -6.39 -1.97
CA GLU A 189 18.47 -6.96 -1.65
C GLU A 189 18.76 -6.97 -0.14
N SER A 190 18.24 -6.00 0.62
CA SER A 190 18.36 -5.97 2.08
C SER A 190 17.44 -6.99 2.75
N GLU A 191 16.20 -7.13 2.27
CA GLU A 191 15.24 -8.14 2.73
C GLU A 191 15.74 -9.55 2.44
N GLU A 192 16.21 -9.81 1.22
CA GLU A 192 16.80 -11.11 0.85
C GLU A 192 18.06 -11.44 1.66
N ARG A 193 18.91 -10.45 1.99
CA ARG A 193 20.05 -10.66 2.90
C ARG A 193 19.58 -10.99 4.31
N HIS A 194 18.62 -10.22 4.84
CA HIS A 194 18.07 -10.45 6.18
C HIS A 194 17.43 -11.85 6.30
N ASP A 195 16.64 -12.29 5.33
CA ASP A 195 16.03 -13.62 5.35
C ASP A 195 17.06 -14.75 5.22
N ARG A 196 18.15 -14.56 4.45
CA ARG A 196 19.27 -15.52 4.41
C ARG A 196 19.98 -15.63 5.76
N GLU A 197 20.30 -14.50 6.40
CA GLU A 197 20.93 -14.45 7.72
C GLU A 197 20.03 -15.07 8.80
N LYS A 198 18.75 -14.71 8.81
CA LYS A 198 17.72 -15.26 9.70
C LYS A 198 17.54 -16.76 9.52
N HIS A 199 17.54 -17.27 8.28
CA HIS A 199 17.47 -18.71 8.01
C HIS A 199 18.73 -19.44 8.46
N PHE A 200 19.91 -18.85 8.26
CA PHE A 200 21.18 -19.38 8.75
C PHE A 200 21.21 -19.49 10.27
N LEU A 201 20.89 -18.40 10.99
CA LEU A 201 20.86 -18.37 12.45
C LEU A 201 19.81 -19.32 13.04
N LEU A 202 18.64 -19.43 12.41
CA LEU A 202 17.61 -20.39 12.83
C LEU A 202 18.10 -21.84 12.68
N LYS A 203 18.81 -22.15 11.59
CA LYS A 203 19.41 -23.47 11.36
C LYS A 203 20.50 -23.78 12.39
N GLU A 204 21.42 -22.83 12.64
CA GLU A 204 22.49 -22.98 13.63
C GLU A 204 21.94 -23.16 15.04
N ALA A 205 20.89 -22.42 15.42
CA ALA A 205 20.21 -22.57 16.70
C ALA A 205 19.58 -23.97 16.87
N VAL A 206 18.93 -24.51 15.83
CA VAL A 206 18.35 -25.86 15.84
C VAL A 206 19.42 -26.95 15.90
N GLU A 207 20.54 -26.79 15.18
CA GLU A 207 21.66 -27.73 15.21
C GLU A 207 22.36 -27.73 16.58
N SER A 208 22.56 -26.55 17.18
CA SER A 208 23.09 -26.38 18.54
C SER A 208 22.16 -26.99 19.59
N GLN A 209 20.85 -26.72 19.53
CA GLN A 209 19.86 -27.33 20.42
C GLN A 209 19.92 -28.87 20.34
N ARG A 210 19.94 -29.44 19.13
CA ARG A 210 20.05 -30.88 18.91
C ARG A 210 21.33 -31.47 19.53
N MET A 211 22.45 -30.75 19.46
CA MET A 211 23.70 -31.16 20.09
C MET A 211 23.59 -31.15 21.62
N CYS A 212 22.99 -30.11 22.20
CA CYS A 212 22.71 -30.05 23.65
C CYS A 212 21.76 -31.16 24.12
N GLU A 213 20.74 -31.51 23.33
CA GLU A 213 19.83 -32.61 23.64
C GLU A 213 20.55 -33.97 23.62
N LEU A 214 21.41 -34.21 22.63
CA LEU A 214 22.24 -35.42 22.57
C LEU A 214 23.20 -35.51 23.77
N MET A 215 23.85 -34.41 24.13
CA MET A 215 24.75 -34.35 25.30
C MET A 215 24.00 -34.62 26.61
N LYS A 216 22.78 -34.07 26.77
CA LYS A 216 21.91 -34.38 27.93
C LYS A 216 21.53 -35.86 27.99
N GLN A 217 21.24 -36.50 26.85
CA GLN A 217 20.96 -37.94 26.80
C GLN A 217 22.19 -38.76 27.22
N GLN A 218 23.38 -38.39 26.76
CA GLN A 218 24.64 -39.03 27.19
C GLN A 218 24.92 -38.83 28.67
N GLU A 219 24.69 -37.62 29.21
CA GLU A 219 24.84 -37.31 30.64
C GLU A 219 23.91 -38.18 31.51
N VAL A 220 22.64 -38.33 31.10
CA VAL A 220 21.66 -39.19 31.79
C VAL A 220 22.10 -40.65 31.74
N HIS A 221 22.56 -41.15 30.59
CA HIS A 221 23.05 -42.53 30.45
C HIS A 221 24.29 -42.80 31.32
N LEU A 222 25.26 -41.87 31.37
CA LEU A 222 26.43 -41.99 32.24
C LEU A 222 26.05 -41.94 33.73
N LYS A 223 25.08 -41.09 34.11
CA LYS A 223 24.52 -41.08 35.48
C LYS A 223 23.84 -42.39 35.84
N GLN A 224 23.12 -43.03 34.91
CA GLN A 224 22.54 -44.36 35.11
C GLN A 224 23.61 -45.44 35.29
N GLN A 225 24.69 -45.41 34.49
CA GLN A 225 25.83 -46.32 34.68
C GLN A 225 26.51 -46.11 36.04
N LEU A 226 26.72 -44.87 36.48
CA LEU A 226 27.28 -44.57 37.80
C LEU A 226 26.38 -45.07 38.93
N SER A 227 25.05 -44.91 38.82
CA SER A 227 24.08 -45.49 39.79
C SER A 227 24.23 -47.00 39.88
N LEU A 228 24.24 -47.69 38.74
CA LEU A 228 24.38 -49.14 38.68
C LEU A 228 25.70 -49.63 39.28
N TYR A 229 26.82 -48.94 39.02
CA TYR A 229 28.10 -49.27 39.63
C TYR A 229 28.14 -48.96 41.14
N THR A 230 27.42 -47.92 41.60
CA THR A 230 27.28 -47.60 43.02
C THR A 230 26.47 -48.68 43.73
N GLU A 231 25.31 -49.07 43.20
CA GLU A 231 24.48 -50.18 43.70
C GLU A 231 25.27 -51.49 43.75
N LYS A 232 26.05 -51.82 42.71
CA LYS A 232 26.94 -52.99 42.69
C LYS A 232 28.03 -52.90 43.76
N PHE A 233 28.60 -51.72 44.01
CA PHE A 233 29.59 -51.54 45.08
C PHE A 233 28.96 -51.68 46.48
N GLU A 234 27.73 -51.19 46.68
CA GLU A 234 26.95 -51.38 47.91
C GLU A 234 26.59 -52.85 48.14
N GLU A 235 26.22 -53.60 47.09
CA GLU A 235 26.04 -55.06 47.14
C GLU A 235 27.34 -55.78 47.55
N PHE A 236 28.50 -55.39 46.98
CA PHE A 236 29.80 -55.94 47.34
C PHE A 236 30.17 -55.61 48.80
N GLN A 237 30.00 -54.37 49.24
CA GLN A 237 30.23 -53.97 50.63
C GLN A 237 29.32 -54.70 51.62
N THR A 238 28.04 -54.87 51.27
CA THR A 238 27.07 -55.64 52.08
C THR A 238 27.48 -57.11 52.16
N THR A 239 27.95 -57.69 51.06
CA THR A 239 28.42 -59.09 51.00
C THR A 239 29.72 -59.28 51.77
N LEU A 240 30.66 -58.34 51.67
CA LEU A 240 31.93 -58.33 52.40
C LEU A 240 31.68 -58.16 53.90
N SER A 241 30.76 -57.29 54.31
CA SER A 241 30.37 -57.12 55.71
C SER A 241 29.78 -58.41 56.29
N LYS A 242 28.82 -59.03 55.60
CA LYS A 242 28.26 -60.35 55.98
C LYS A 242 29.33 -61.44 56.03
N SER A 243 30.27 -61.45 55.08
CA SER A 243 31.38 -62.41 55.08
C SER A 243 32.31 -62.20 56.29
N ASN A 244 32.61 -60.95 56.62
CA ASN A 244 33.42 -60.59 57.80
C ASN A 244 32.71 -60.97 59.11
N GLU A 245 31.39 -60.74 59.21
CA GLU A 245 30.58 -61.25 60.32
C GLU A 245 30.72 -62.78 60.45
N VAL A 246 30.56 -63.54 59.37
CA VAL A 246 30.74 -65.00 59.35
C VAL A 246 32.16 -65.43 59.74
N PHE A 247 33.20 -64.70 59.31
CA PHE A 247 34.57 -64.94 59.79
C PHE A 247 34.72 -64.68 61.29
N THR A 248 34.10 -63.63 61.83
CA THR A 248 34.14 -63.37 63.28
C THR A 248 33.36 -64.41 64.09
N THR A 249 32.22 -64.90 63.60
CA THR A 249 31.48 -65.98 64.29
C THR A 249 32.25 -67.29 64.24
N PHE A 250 32.82 -67.69 63.08
CA PHE A 250 33.67 -68.88 63.02
C PHE A 250 34.90 -68.76 63.92
N LYS A 251 35.54 -67.60 64.01
CA LYS A 251 36.65 -67.38 64.96
C LYS A 251 36.20 -67.58 66.41
N GLN A 252 35.05 -67.01 66.80
CA GLN A 252 34.48 -67.22 68.14
C GLN A 252 34.10 -68.68 68.40
N GLU A 253 33.58 -69.40 67.41
CA GLU A 253 33.26 -70.83 67.51
C GLU A 253 34.50 -71.70 67.61
N MET A 254 35.54 -71.43 66.82
CA MET A 254 36.84 -72.09 66.97
C MET A 254 37.43 -71.84 68.36
N GLU A 255 37.40 -70.61 68.88
CA GLU A 255 37.85 -70.34 70.25
C GLU A 255 37.04 -71.09 71.30
N LYS A 256 35.70 -71.16 71.17
CA LYS A 256 34.83 -71.97 72.03
C LYS A 256 35.19 -73.46 71.94
N MET A 257 35.44 -73.96 70.74
CA MET A 257 35.82 -75.35 70.47
C MET A 257 37.20 -75.67 71.06
N THR A 258 38.21 -74.83 70.87
CA THR A 258 39.53 -74.96 71.51
C THR A 258 39.44 -74.93 73.04
N LYS A 259 38.60 -74.05 73.62
CA LYS A 259 38.32 -74.03 75.07
C LYS A 259 37.68 -75.36 75.53
N LYS A 260 36.76 -75.92 74.74
CA LYS A 260 36.11 -77.22 75.01
C LYS A 260 37.08 -78.39 74.88
N ILE A 261 37.94 -78.41 73.86
CA ILE A 261 39.03 -79.38 73.69
C ILE A 261 39.95 -79.34 74.92
N LYS A 262 40.48 -78.17 75.30
CA LYS A 262 41.32 -78.01 76.50
C LYS A 262 40.65 -78.46 77.80
N LYS A 263 39.31 -78.37 77.90
CA LYS A 263 38.55 -78.90 79.04
C LYS A 263 38.51 -80.43 79.00
N LEU A 264 38.19 -81.02 77.85
CA LEU A 264 38.15 -82.47 77.64
C LEU A 264 39.54 -83.11 77.81
N GLU A 265 40.62 -82.44 77.40
CA GLU A 265 42.01 -82.88 77.62
C GLU A 265 42.35 -82.96 79.12
N LYS A 266 41.95 -81.94 79.91
CA LYS A 266 42.10 -81.94 81.36
C LYS A 266 41.29 -83.04 82.04
N GLU A 267 40.03 -83.22 81.62
CA GLU A 267 39.17 -84.31 82.10
C GLU A 267 39.77 -85.68 81.75
N THR A 268 40.29 -85.86 80.53
CA THR A 268 40.95 -87.09 80.08
C THR A 268 42.24 -87.38 80.87
N ALA A 269 43.05 -86.35 81.14
CA ALA A 269 44.25 -86.50 81.98
C ALA A 269 43.89 -86.86 83.43
N MET A 270 42.83 -86.26 83.99
CA MET A 270 42.31 -86.63 85.31
C MET A 270 41.82 -88.08 85.36
N TYR A 271 41.06 -88.53 84.34
CA TYR A 271 40.60 -89.91 84.27
C TYR A 271 41.76 -90.90 84.10
N ARG A 272 42.79 -90.58 83.30
CA ARG A 272 44.02 -91.39 83.20
C ARG A 272 44.73 -91.50 84.54
N SER A 273 44.99 -90.39 85.22
CA SER A 273 45.67 -90.39 86.53
C SER A 273 44.88 -91.17 87.60
N ARG A 274 43.54 -91.06 87.62
CA ARG A 274 42.68 -91.88 88.50
C ARG A 274 42.77 -93.37 88.17
N TRP A 275 42.77 -93.73 86.88
CA TRP A 275 42.90 -95.12 86.44
C TRP A 275 44.28 -95.68 86.81
N GLU A 276 45.36 -94.95 86.53
CA GLU A 276 46.75 -95.31 86.92
C GLU A 276 46.86 -95.53 88.43
N SER A 277 46.32 -94.62 89.25
CA SER A 277 46.33 -94.76 90.72
C SER A 277 45.54 -95.97 91.21
N SER A 278 44.38 -96.27 90.61
CA SER A 278 43.58 -97.44 90.96
C SER A 278 44.26 -98.74 90.52
N ASN A 279 44.96 -98.73 89.37
CA ASN A 279 45.68 -99.88 88.85
C ASN A 279 46.95 -100.16 89.68
N LYS A 280 47.62 -99.11 90.19
CA LYS A 280 48.73 -99.22 91.15
C LYS A 280 48.28 -99.83 92.48
N ALA A 281 47.15 -99.37 93.05
CA ALA A 281 46.60 -99.96 94.26
C ALA A 281 46.19 -101.44 94.08
N LEU A 282 45.71 -101.81 92.89
CA LEU A 282 45.43 -103.21 92.53
C LEU A 282 46.71 -104.07 92.45
N LEU A 283 47.81 -103.52 91.93
CA LEU A 283 49.12 -104.19 91.94
C LEU A 283 49.64 -104.38 93.36
N GLU A 284 49.62 -103.33 94.20
CA GLU A 284 50.04 -103.40 95.60
C GLU A 284 49.24 -104.45 96.39
N MET A 285 47.90 -104.50 96.22
CA MET A 285 47.06 -105.55 96.81
C MET A 285 47.39 -106.96 96.29
N SER A 286 47.83 -107.09 95.03
CA SER A 286 48.24 -108.38 94.46
C SER A 286 49.59 -108.84 95.02
N GLU A 287 50.52 -107.92 95.26
CA GLU A 287 51.82 -108.18 95.87
C GLU A 287 51.67 -108.57 97.36
N GLU A 288 50.85 -107.84 98.13
CA GLU A 288 50.52 -108.19 99.52
C GLU A 288 49.88 -109.59 99.62
N LYS A 289 48.96 -109.92 98.71
CA LYS A 289 48.37 -111.26 98.65
C LYS A 289 49.44 -112.33 98.40
N SER A 290 50.30 -112.13 97.40
CA SER A 290 51.37 -113.09 97.08
C SER A 290 52.34 -113.29 98.24
N ALA A 291 52.64 -112.24 99.01
CA ALA A 291 53.46 -112.34 100.21
C ALA A 291 52.78 -113.19 101.30
N ARG A 292 51.47 -112.96 101.56
CA ARG A 292 50.71 -113.76 102.54
C ARG A 292 50.54 -115.22 102.13
N ASP A 293 50.40 -115.51 100.85
CA ASP A 293 50.31 -116.88 100.34
C ASP A 293 51.64 -117.64 100.60
N HIS A 294 52.80 -117.01 100.40
CA HIS A 294 54.11 -117.60 100.75
C HIS A 294 54.34 -117.75 102.26
N GLU A 295 53.91 -116.81 103.10
CA GLU A 295 53.95 -116.98 104.56
C GLU A 295 53.10 -118.17 105.02
N PHE A 296 51.93 -118.37 104.39
CA PHE A 296 51.05 -119.49 104.66
C PHE A 296 51.68 -120.84 104.28
N GLU A 297 52.32 -120.94 103.11
CA GLU A 297 53.11 -122.12 102.70
C GLU A 297 54.23 -122.42 103.71
N ALA A 298 54.97 -121.39 104.15
CA ALA A 298 56.06 -121.53 105.11
C ALA A 298 55.56 -122.01 106.50
N LEU A 299 54.39 -121.58 106.94
CA LEU A 299 53.73 -122.07 108.16
C LEU A 299 53.22 -123.50 107.99
N GLN A 300 52.60 -123.84 106.86
CA GLN A 300 52.13 -125.18 106.55
C GLN A 300 53.31 -126.20 106.54
N GLY A 301 54.46 -125.81 105.99
CA GLY A 301 55.70 -126.59 106.02
C GLY A 301 56.34 -126.73 107.42
N LYS A 302 55.97 -125.91 108.42
CA LYS A 302 56.33 -126.11 109.83
C LYS A 302 55.38 -127.12 110.50
N VAL A 303 54.08 -127.02 110.24
CA VAL A 303 53.05 -127.95 110.77
C VAL A 303 53.34 -129.40 110.35
N GLN A 304 53.63 -129.65 109.07
CA GLN A 304 53.96 -131.00 108.57
C GLN A 304 55.18 -131.63 109.25
N ARG A 305 56.19 -130.82 109.63
CA ARG A 305 57.37 -131.30 110.37
C ARG A 305 57.03 -131.67 111.82
N LEU A 306 56.21 -130.86 112.49
CA LEU A 306 55.73 -131.15 113.85
C LEU A 306 54.82 -132.39 113.89
N GLU A 307 54.01 -132.64 112.87
CA GLU A 307 53.23 -133.88 112.76
C GLU A 307 54.11 -135.13 112.64
N LYS A 308 55.14 -135.09 111.79
CA LYS A 308 56.08 -136.22 111.64
C LYS A 308 56.77 -136.54 112.98
N LEU A 309 57.21 -135.51 113.71
CA LEU A 309 57.81 -135.65 115.04
C LEU A 309 56.83 -136.26 116.06
N ARG A 310 55.57 -135.79 116.07
CA ARG A 310 54.50 -136.30 116.95
C ARG A 310 54.17 -137.77 116.70
N ARG A 311 54.27 -138.25 115.45
CA ARG A 311 54.06 -139.66 115.10
C ARG A 311 55.22 -140.53 115.60
N ALA A 312 56.47 -140.11 115.39
CA ALA A 312 57.66 -140.84 115.83
C ALA A 312 57.69 -141.08 117.35
N LEU A 313 57.55 -140.02 118.15
CA LEU A 313 57.55 -140.11 119.62
C LEU A 313 56.42 -140.98 120.19
N LYS A 314 55.32 -141.16 119.43
CA LYS A 314 54.19 -142.01 119.86
C LYS A 314 54.44 -143.51 119.61
N VAL A 315 55.39 -143.87 118.76
CA VAL A 315 55.80 -145.27 118.51
C VAL A 315 56.67 -145.76 119.67
N GLU A 316 57.76 -145.06 120.03
CA GLU A 316 58.65 -145.43 121.13
C GLU A 316 57.90 -145.61 122.46
N ARG A 317 56.98 -144.68 122.77
CA ARG A 317 56.14 -144.71 123.97
C ARG A 317 55.26 -145.96 124.07
N ASN A 318 54.88 -146.57 122.94
CA ASN A 318 54.07 -147.79 122.93
C ASN A 318 54.93 -149.07 123.07
N GLU A 319 56.19 -149.05 122.62
CA GLU A 319 57.11 -150.18 122.80
C GLU A 319 57.62 -150.30 124.24
N LEU A 320 57.94 -149.19 124.90
CA LEU A 320 58.34 -149.17 126.30
C LEU A 320 57.23 -149.70 127.22
N ASN A 321 55.96 -149.34 126.97
CA ASN A 321 54.84 -149.76 127.80
C ASN A 321 54.60 -151.28 127.77
N LYS A 322 54.97 -151.98 126.69
CA LYS A 322 54.91 -153.45 126.59
C LYS A 322 55.96 -154.17 127.45
N LYS A 323 57.02 -153.49 127.91
CA LYS A 323 58.06 -154.08 128.78
C LYS A 323 57.79 -153.91 130.28
N VAL A 324 56.76 -153.14 130.67
CA VAL A 324 56.47 -152.81 132.09
C VAL A 324 55.27 -153.59 132.65
N GLN A 325 54.47 -154.26 131.80
CA GLN A 325 53.42 -155.19 132.26
C GLN A 325 53.99 -156.56 132.66
N ASN A 326 54.62 -156.54 133.85
CA ASN A 326 55.08 -157.67 134.66
C ASN A 326 53.93 -158.66 134.99
N LEU A 327 54.16 -159.94 135.32
CA LEU A 327 54.90 -160.45 136.50
C LEU A 327 54.33 -160.04 137.89
N SER A 328 53.05 -159.61 137.96
CA SER A 328 52.31 -159.46 139.22
C SER A 328 50.81 -159.72 139.01
N GLY A 329 50.15 -160.42 139.94
CA GLY A 329 48.73 -160.81 139.81
C GLY A 329 47.82 -160.45 140.99
N LYS A 330 46.53 -160.70 140.77
CA LYS A 330 45.33 -160.60 141.65
C LYS A 330 44.63 -159.23 141.82
N ASP A 331 43.50 -159.15 141.11
CA ASP A 331 42.12 -158.92 141.59
C ASP A 331 41.70 -157.60 142.26
N GLY A 332 40.75 -156.90 141.59
CA GLY A 332 39.94 -155.79 142.09
C GLY A 332 38.86 -155.36 141.08
N VAL A 333 37.61 -155.22 141.52
CA VAL A 333 36.33 -155.02 140.77
C VAL A 333 35.45 -154.05 141.61
N PRO A 334 34.41 -153.28 141.13
CA PRO A 334 33.80 -153.07 139.79
C PRO A 334 33.63 -151.58 139.29
N ALA A 335 33.12 -151.47 138.04
CA ALA A 335 32.20 -150.51 137.32
C ALA A 335 31.54 -149.26 138.02
N PRO A 336 30.74 -148.38 137.34
CA PRO A 336 30.28 -148.37 135.91
C PRO A 336 30.14 -146.99 135.16
N ASP A 337 29.81 -147.06 133.86
CA ASP A 337 28.80 -146.26 133.09
C ASP A 337 28.95 -144.78 132.61
N PRO A 338 28.12 -144.32 131.61
CA PRO A 338 28.59 -143.48 130.49
C PRO A 338 27.62 -142.32 130.09
N GLY A 339 27.61 -141.90 128.81
CA GLY A 339 26.73 -140.82 128.27
C GLY A 339 27.26 -139.41 128.61
N THR A 340 26.80 -138.29 128.04
CA THR A 340 25.80 -137.97 126.98
C THR A 340 26.05 -136.48 126.58
N GLU A 341 25.57 -135.84 125.51
CA GLU A 341 24.69 -136.17 124.37
C GLU A 341 25.02 -135.23 123.17
N SER A 342 24.18 -135.16 122.12
CA SER A 342 24.09 -133.99 121.21
C SER A 342 23.17 -132.92 121.86
N PRO A 343 23.22 -131.62 121.45
CA PRO A 343 22.24 -131.22 120.45
C PRO A 343 22.66 -130.11 119.46
N SER A 344 21.84 -130.07 118.40
CA SER A 344 21.51 -129.08 117.37
C SER A 344 21.64 -127.55 117.67
N PRO A 345 21.70 -126.72 116.59
CA PRO A 345 21.64 -125.24 116.65
C PRO A 345 20.21 -124.72 116.89
N PRO A 346 19.99 -123.42 117.20
CA PRO A 346 19.63 -122.39 116.19
C PRO A 346 20.00 -120.95 116.67
N PRO A 347 19.31 -119.84 116.29
CA PRO A 347 18.70 -119.42 115.01
C PRO A 347 19.49 -118.21 114.41
N LEU A 348 19.54 -117.98 113.09
CA LEU A 348 18.49 -117.49 112.17
C LEU A 348 17.95 -116.06 112.44
N LEU A 349 17.72 -115.40 111.30
CA LEU A 349 16.90 -114.20 111.03
C LEU A 349 17.54 -112.85 111.41
N CYS A 350 18.01 -112.05 110.45
CA CYS A 350 17.29 -111.36 109.36
C CYS A 350 16.57 -110.11 109.86
N TRP A 351 16.81 -108.98 109.21
CA TRP A 351 15.85 -108.24 108.39
C TRP A 351 16.67 -107.33 107.45
N MET A 352 16.41 -107.36 106.13
CA MET A 352 15.69 -106.30 105.42
C MET A 352 16.17 -104.88 105.81
N LYS A 353 16.62 -104.04 104.88
CA LYS A 353 15.91 -103.75 103.62
C LYS A 353 16.82 -103.56 102.40
N VAL A 354 16.55 -104.35 101.37
CA VAL A 354 16.54 -103.84 100.00
C VAL A 354 15.54 -102.68 99.94
N THR A 355 15.93 -101.55 99.33
CA THR A 355 14.94 -100.64 98.73
C THR A 355 15.37 -100.31 97.31
N VAL A 356 15.05 -101.20 96.38
CA VAL A 356 14.89 -100.82 94.98
C VAL A 356 13.75 -99.81 94.90
N ARG A 357 14.00 -98.66 94.26
CA ARG A 357 12.96 -97.75 93.79
C ARG A 357 13.33 -97.17 92.42
N THR A 358 13.03 -97.93 91.37
CA THR A 358 12.23 -97.36 90.26
C THR A 358 10.84 -97.05 90.84
N PRO A 359 10.08 -96.04 90.35
CA PRO A 359 9.86 -95.68 88.94
C PRO A 359 9.94 -94.14 88.75
N ARG A 360 9.30 -93.40 87.82
CA ARG A 360 8.37 -93.59 86.66
C ARG A 360 8.62 -92.34 85.77
N LEU A 361 8.74 -92.43 84.44
CA LEU A 361 7.61 -92.37 83.48
C LEU A 361 6.67 -91.15 83.66
N THR A 362 7.01 -90.05 82.99
CA THR A 362 6.13 -89.07 82.30
C THR A 362 7.01 -88.41 81.23
N CYS A 363 6.83 -88.55 79.91
CA CYS A 363 5.65 -88.24 79.08
C CYS A 363 5.10 -86.82 79.31
N VAL A 364 5.58 -85.87 78.51
CA VAL A 364 4.74 -84.80 77.92
C VAL A 364 5.18 -84.61 76.46
N LEU A 365 4.41 -85.19 75.54
CA LEU A 365 3.99 -84.50 74.32
C LEU A 365 2.69 -83.75 74.69
N PRO A 366 2.39 -82.60 74.07
CA PRO A 366 1.65 -82.61 72.80
C PRO A 366 2.56 -82.15 71.65
N ALA A 367 2.54 -82.73 70.45
CA ALA A 367 1.43 -82.89 69.51
C ALA A 367 1.11 -81.59 68.72
N CYS A 368 1.52 -81.62 67.45
CA CYS A 368 0.83 -81.31 66.18
C CYS A 368 -0.68 -80.95 66.22
N PRO A 369 -1.32 -80.59 65.07
CA PRO A 369 -0.83 -80.18 63.73
C PRO A 369 -1.36 -78.74 63.40
N ALA A 370 -1.46 -78.15 62.20
CA ALA A 370 -1.60 -78.56 60.80
C ALA A 370 -1.16 -77.37 59.91
N GLY A 371 -0.91 -77.44 58.59
CA GLY A 371 -1.40 -78.38 57.58
C GLY A 371 -2.42 -77.67 56.67
N PHE A 372 -2.42 -77.99 55.37
CA PHE A 372 -3.05 -77.26 54.24
C PHE A 372 -2.29 -75.99 53.81
N ILE A 373 -1.73 -75.85 52.59
CA ILE A 373 -2.02 -76.41 51.23
C ILE A 373 -3.32 -75.87 50.61
N SER A 374 -3.22 -75.54 49.32
CA SER A 374 -4.19 -74.86 48.44
C SER A 374 -4.37 -73.37 48.75
N GLY A 375 -4.28 -72.44 47.79
CA GLY A 375 -3.91 -72.53 46.38
C GLY A 375 -5.04 -72.13 45.44
N VAL A 376 -4.64 -71.64 44.26
CA VAL A 376 -5.49 -71.26 43.11
C VAL A 376 -6.39 -70.04 43.36
N GLY A 377 -6.22 -68.99 42.55
CA GLY A 377 -7.03 -67.77 42.67
C GLY A 377 -6.68 -66.66 41.68
N LYS A 378 -6.54 -66.97 40.38
CA LYS A 378 -6.62 -65.93 39.36
C LYS A 378 -8.02 -65.33 39.40
N ILE A 379 -8.14 -64.01 39.51
CA ILE A 379 -9.24 -63.24 38.91
C ILE A 379 -8.68 -61.87 38.49
N VAL A 380 -8.83 -61.57 37.20
CA VAL A 380 -8.80 -60.21 36.65
C VAL A 380 -10.26 -59.80 36.48
N PRO A 381 -10.61 -58.54 36.77
CA PRO A 381 -11.35 -57.80 35.76
C PRO A 381 -10.84 -56.35 35.58
N HIS A 382 -10.56 -56.00 34.33
CA HIS A 382 -10.92 -54.67 33.78
C HIS A 382 -12.47 -54.56 33.84
N PRO A 383 -13.12 -53.38 33.90
CA PRO A 383 -12.89 -52.36 32.88
C PRO A 383 -13.09 -50.88 33.28
N SER A 384 -12.72 -49.96 32.37
CA SER A 384 -13.54 -48.78 32.07
C SER A 384 -13.22 -48.28 30.66
N VAL A 385 -14.26 -48.06 29.86
CA VAL A 385 -14.22 -47.59 28.48
C VAL A 385 -15.15 -46.38 28.37
N HIS A 386 -14.66 -45.24 27.88
CA HIS A 386 -15.48 -44.10 27.46
C HIS A 386 -15.36 -44.02 25.93
N PHE A 387 -16.31 -44.57 25.17
CA PHE A 387 -17.58 -43.97 24.75
C PHE A 387 -17.41 -42.81 23.74
N THR A 388 -17.88 -43.08 22.52
CA THR A 388 -17.83 -42.24 21.32
C THR A 388 -19.07 -41.37 21.17
N PHE A 389 -18.94 -40.16 20.61
CA PHE A 389 -19.99 -39.46 19.84
C PHE A 389 -19.28 -38.45 18.90
N TYR A 390 -19.25 -38.64 17.58
CA TYR A 390 -20.25 -38.32 16.54
C TYR A 390 -20.34 -36.82 16.15
N MET A 391 -20.62 -36.54 14.86
CA MET A 391 -20.58 -35.24 14.14
C MET A 391 -19.17 -34.78 13.70
N ARG A 392 -18.92 -34.31 12.47
CA ARG A 392 -19.79 -34.15 11.27
C ARG A 392 -18.92 -34.07 10.00
N ALA A 393 -19.39 -34.60 8.87
CA ALA A 393 -18.79 -34.37 7.56
C ALA A 393 -19.49 -33.23 6.80
N VAL A 394 -18.72 -32.30 6.23
CA VAL A 394 -19.08 -31.40 5.11
C VAL A 394 -17.77 -31.14 4.34
N THR A 395 -17.46 -31.87 3.27
CA THR A 395 -17.76 -31.58 1.85
C THR A 395 -17.24 -30.23 1.32
N LEU A 396 -16.22 -30.33 0.46
CA LEU A 396 -15.90 -29.52 -0.72
C LEU A 396 -16.84 -28.34 -1.05
N PHE A 397 -16.29 -27.14 -1.33
CA PHE A 397 -16.43 -26.45 -2.63
C PHE A 397 -15.54 -25.19 -2.75
N LYS A 398 -14.96 -24.98 -3.95
CA LYS A 398 -14.09 -23.88 -4.43
C LYS A 398 -12.68 -23.80 -3.86
#